data_AF-A0A955Q5T0-F1
#
_entry.id   AF-A0A955Q5T0-F1
#
_cell.length_a   1.000
_cell.length_b   1.000
_cell.length_c   1.000
_cell.angle_alpha   90.00
_cell.angle_beta   90.00
_cell.angle_gamma   90.00
#
_symmetry.space_group_name_H-M   'P 1'
#
loop_
_entity.id
_entity.type
_entity.pdbx_description
1 polymer ?
#
loop_
_entity_poly.entity_id
_entity_poly.type
_entity_poly.pdbx_seq_one_letter_code
_entity_poly.pdbx_strand_id
1 'polypeptide(L)'
;MHRHFLFGLMIFGSMFGGISALSPQSASAQATDTSPAGMVAFFPQSQCPTGWEPAPYAQGRLLLGATDLTNYDLEKTVGTPLTNLQAPVHQHAFTVPL
;
A
#
# COMPACT_ATOMS: atom_id res chain seq x y z
N MET A 1 34.26 -9.56 20.78
CA MET A 1 34.44 -10.90 20.16
C MET A 1 34.82 -10.67 18.71
N HIS A 2 36.02 -11.13 18.37
CA HIS A 2 36.73 -10.89 17.10
C HIS A 2 36.27 -11.88 16.03
N ARG A 3 36.05 -11.41 14.80
CA ARG A 3 36.23 -12.24 13.60
C ARG A 3 37.02 -11.45 12.55
N HIS A 4 38.31 -11.75 12.51
CA HIS A 4 39.22 -11.42 11.41
C HIS A 4 38.93 -12.31 10.20
N PHE A 5 39.06 -11.74 9.00
CA PHE A 5 39.40 -12.47 7.79
C PHE A 5 40.57 -11.70 7.13
N LEU A 6 41.70 -12.39 6.96
CA LEU A 6 42.91 -11.90 6.33
C LEU A 6 43.16 -12.82 5.12
N PHE A 7 43.19 -12.26 3.91
CA PHE A 7 44.28 -12.41 2.93
C PHE A 7 43.85 -11.79 1.59
N GLY A 8 44.65 -10.86 1.08
CA GLY A 8 44.45 -10.28 -0.24
C GLY A 8 45.05 -8.89 -0.41
N LEU A 9 46.33 -8.72 -0.05
CA LEU A 9 47.12 -7.56 -0.41
C LEU A 9 47.40 -7.60 -1.93
N MET A 10 46.75 -6.73 -2.69
CA MET A 10 47.35 -6.16 -3.90
C MET A 10 47.04 -4.66 -3.93
N ILE A 11 48.06 -3.89 -3.56
CA ILE A 11 48.14 -2.46 -3.81
C ILE A 11 48.52 -2.32 -5.28
N PHE A 12 47.61 -1.83 -6.11
CA PHE A 12 47.95 -1.12 -7.34
C PHE A 12 47.11 0.15 -7.38
N GLY A 13 47.81 1.28 -7.37
CA GLY A 13 47.21 2.59 -7.27
C GLY A 13 46.38 2.94 -8.50
N SER A 14 45.37 3.77 -8.28
CA SER A 14 45.05 4.84 -9.21
C SER A 14 44.28 5.90 -8.43
N MET A 15 44.83 7.10 -8.37
CA MET A 15 44.08 8.29 -8.00
C MET A 15 42.94 8.44 -9.01
N PHE A 16 41.72 8.12 -8.58
CA PHE A 16 40.51 8.67 -9.17
C PHE A 16 39.69 9.21 -8.02
N GLY A 17 39.68 10.54 -7.91
CA GLY A 17 38.79 11.26 -7.02
C GLY A 17 37.37 10.80 -7.30
N GLY A 18 36.79 10.13 -6.31
CA GLY A 18 35.39 9.73 -6.35
C GLY A 18 34.57 11.00 -6.42
N ILE A 19 34.11 11.32 -7.62
CA ILE A 19 32.92 12.13 -7.84
C ILE A 19 31.83 11.52 -6.98
N SER A 20 31.54 12.13 -5.83
CA SER A 20 30.35 11.84 -5.06
C SER A 20 29.19 11.93 -6.04
N ALA A 21 28.61 10.78 -6.38
CA ALA A 21 27.39 10.74 -7.16
C ALA A 21 26.34 11.51 -6.36
N LEU A 22 26.09 12.76 -6.77
CA LEU A 22 24.88 13.48 -6.43
C LEU A 22 23.76 12.64 -7.04
N SER A 23 23.30 11.64 -6.28
CA SER A 23 22.02 11.04 -6.57
C SER A 23 21.04 12.20 -6.58
N PRO A 24 20.31 12.48 -7.67
CA PRO A 24 19.14 13.32 -7.54
C PRO A 24 18.24 12.54 -6.60
N GLN A 25 18.28 12.90 -5.31
CA GLN A 25 17.17 12.64 -4.44
C GLN A 25 16.04 13.37 -5.16
N SER A 26 15.20 12.61 -5.86
CA SER A 26 13.88 13.08 -6.22
C SER A 26 13.20 13.35 -4.90
N ALA A 27 13.47 14.51 -4.31
CA ALA A 27 12.62 15.12 -3.33
C ALA A 27 11.35 15.37 -4.13
N SER A 28 10.43 14.41 -4.13
CA SER A 28 9.04 14.75 -4.20
C SER A 28 8.88 15.79 -3.10
N ALA A 29 8.75 17.07 -3.48
CA ALA A 29 8.19 18.06 -2.58
C ALA A 29 7.02 17.34 -1.92
N GLN A 30 7.10 17.14 -0.61
CA GLN A 30 6.10 16.39 0.12
C GLN A 30 4.82 17.18 -0.13
N ALA A 31 4.02 16.72 -1.08
CA ALA A 31 2.81 17.42 -1.47
C ALA A 31 2.01 17.45 -0.18
N THR A 32 1.78 18.65 0.36
CA THR A 32 0.91 18.80 1.51
C THR A 32 -0.38 18.11 1.12
N ASP A 33 -0.70 17.03 1.82
CA ASP A 33 -1.88 16.26 1.50
C ASP A 33 -3.10 17.15 1.73
N THR A 34 -3.84 17.43 0.65
CA THR A 34 -5.03 18.28 0.68
C THR A 34 -6.31 17.45 0.78
N SER A 35 -6.18 16.14 1.05
CA SER A 35 -7.32 15.25 1.24
C SER A 35 -8.16 15.69 2.44
N PRO A 36 -9.50 15.68 2.34
CA PRO A 36 -10.36 15.96 3.47
C PRO A 36 -10.19 14.92 4.59
N ALA A 37 -10.28 15.38 5.84
CA ALA A 37 -10.33 14.47 6.99
C ALA A 37 -11.53 13.52 6.88
N GLY A 38 -11.32 12.25 7.23
CA GLY A 38 -12.33 11.20 7.12
C GLY A 38 -12.46 10.58 5.72
N MET A 39 -11.67 11.02 4.73
CA MET A 39 -11.63 10.36 3.42
C MET A 39 -11.00 8.97 3.51
N VAL A 40 -11.56 8.01 2.78
CA VAL A 40 -11.00 6.66 2.61
C VAL A 40 -10.44 6.52 1.20
N ALA A 41 -9.22 6.01 1.07
CA ALA A 41 -8.56 5.80 -0.21
C ALA A 41 -7.85 4.44 -0.26
N PHE A 42 -7.69 3.90 -1.47
CA PHE A 42 -6.91 2.70 -1.71
C PHE A 42 -5.45 3.07 -2.02
N PHE A 43 -4.51 2.37 -1.40
CA PHE A 43 -3.08 2.53 -1.64
C PHE A 43 -2.47 1.21 -2.14
N PRO A 44 -1.53 1.25 -3.12
CA PRO A 44 -0.89 0.05 -3.66
C PRO A 44 0.23 -0.51 -2.76
N GLN A 45 0.45 0.10 -1.59
CA GLN A 45 1.50 -0.25 -0.62
C GLN A 45 0.87 -0.91 0.61
N SER A 46 1.65 -1.74 1.31
CA SER A 46 1.20 -2.46 2.50
C SER A 46 1.10 -1.60 3.77
N GLN A 47 1.59 -0.36 3.73
CA GLN A 47 1.54 0.59 4.84
C GLN A 47 0.87 1.89 4.37
N CYS A 48 0.09 2.51 5.26
CA CYS A 48 -0.50 3.82 4.99
C CYS A 48 0.59 4.90 4.88
N PRO A 49 0.45 5.87 3.96
CA PRO A 49 1.34 7.04 3.94
C PRO A 49 1.31 7.81 5.26
N THR A 50 2.31 8.66 5.51
CA THR A 50 2.32 9.57 6.65
C THR A 50 1.05 10.42 6.70
N GLY A 51 0.39 10.49 7.85
CA GLY A 51 -0.86 11.24 8.04
C GLY A 51 -2.13 10.43 7.75
N TRP A 52 -1.99 9.19 7.28
CA TRP A 52 -3.10 8.25 7.05
C TRP A 52 -3.05 7.11 8.05
N GLU A 53 -4.22 6.54 8.32
CA GLU A 53 -4.37 5.32 9.12
C GLU A 53 -5.18 4.26 8.38
N PRO A 54 -5.03 2.97 8.73
CA PRO A 54 -5.88 1.92 8.20
C PRO A 54 -7.35 2.18 8.54
N ALA A 55 -8.26 1.86 7.62
CA ALA A 55 -9.71 1.89 7.86
C ALA A 55 -10.23 0.49 8.24
N PRO A 56 -10.21 0.08 9.53
CA PRO A 56 -10.49 -1.31 9.92
C PRO A 56 -11.91 -1.76 9.59
N TYR A 57 -12.89 -0.85 9.60
CA TYR A 57 -14.28 -1.14 9.25
C TYR A 57 -14.46 -1.58 7.78
N ALA A 58 -13.56 -1.18 6.89
CA ALA A 58 -13.59 -1.50 5.46
C ALA A 58 -12.84 -2.80 5.10
N GLN A 59 -12.02 -3.34 6.00
CA GLN A 59 -11.11 -4.44 5.69
C GLN A 59 -11.86 -5.72 5.33
N GLY A 60 -11.56 -6.29 4.15
CA GLY A 60 -12.23 -7.49 3.65
C GLY A 60 -13.67 -7.27 3.19
N ARG A 61 -14.11 -6.01 3.00
CA ARG A 61 -15.48 -5.68 2.61
C ARG A 61 -15.54 -4.98 1.26
N LEU A 62 -16.67 -5.14 0.59
CA LEU A 62 -17.03 -4.30 -0.54
C LEU A 62 -17.70 -3.04 -0.02
N LEU A 63 -17.23 -1.87 -0.47
CA LEU A 63 -17.81 -0.58 -0.11
C LEU A 63 -19.07 -0.34 -0.94
N LEU A 64 -20.17 0.00 -0.27
CA LEU A 64 -21.41 0.43 -0.91
C LEU A 64 -21.61 1.92 -0.66
N GLY A 65 -21.79 2.70 -1.73
CA GLY A 65 -22.10 4.11 -1.61
C GLY A 65 -23.47 4.34 -0.97
N ALA A 66 -23.53 5.17 0.06
CA ALA A 66 -24.78 5.60 0.66
C ALA A 66 -25.42 6.69 -0.21
N THR A 67 -26.68 6.50 -0.60
CA THR A 67 -27.46 7.48 -1.39
C THR A 67 -28.41 8.32 -0.53
N ASP A 68 -28.58 7.95 0.74
CA ASP A 68 -29.42 8.65 1.71
C ASP A 68 -28.77 8.57 3.10
N LEU A 69 -28.16 9.68 3.52
CA LEU A 69 -27.45 9.77 4.80
C LEU A 69 -28.40 9.93 6.00
N THR A 70 -29.71 10.05 5.76
CA THR A 70 -30.73 10.20 6.80
C THR A 70 -31.21 8.84 7.29
N ASN A 71 -31.26 7.85 6.39
CA ASN A 71 -31.81 6.53 6.65
C ASN A 71 -30.77 5.41 6.66
N TYR A 72 -29.53 5.70 6.21
CA TYR A 72 -28.43 4.73 6.24
C TYR A 72 -27.33 5.18 7.20
N ASP A 73 -26.98 4.28 8.11
CA ASP A 73 -25.81 4.42 8.94
C ASP A 73 -24.56 4.13 8.08
N LEU A 74 -23.63 5.09 8.05
CA LEU A 74 -22.42 5.08 7.22
C LEU A 74 -21.49 3.88 7.52
N GLU A 75 -21.68 3.23 8.67
CA GLU A 75 -20.86 2.11 9.13
C GLU A 75 -21.66 0.81 9.26
N LYS A 76 -22.88 0.75 8.71
CA LYS A 76 -23.66 -0.48 8.71
C LYS A 76 -22.97 -1.55 7.88
N THR A 77 -22.60 -2.64 8.54
CA THR A 77 -22.01 -3.80 7.87
C THR A 77 -23.01 -4.93 7.70
N VAL A 78 -22.92 -5.64 6.58
CA VAL A 78 -23.70 -6.84 6.29
C VAL A 78 -22.72 -7.95 5.92
N GLY A 79 -22.94 -9.14 6.48
CA GLY A 79 -22.12 -10.32 6.23
C GLY A 79 -20.74 -10.31 6.90
N THR A 80 -20.02 -11.41 6.69
CA THR A 80 -18.67 -11.64 7.24
C THR A 80 -17.61 -11.08 6.28
N PRO A 81 -16.59 -10.35 6.76
CA PRO A 81 -15.51 -9.85 5.91
C PRO A 81 -14.70 -11.01 5.31
N LEU A 82 -14.20 -10.80 4.10
CA LEU A 82 -13.26 -11.69 3.44
C LEU A 82 -11.89 -11.60 4.10
N THR A 83 -11.22 -12.75 4.21
CA THR A 83 -9.81 -12.82 4.59
C THR A 83 -8.92 -12.50 3.37
N ASN A 84 -7.65 -12.17 3.63
CA ASN A 84 -6.70 -11.86 2.56
C ASN A 84 -6.59 -13.04 1.58
N LEU A 85 -6.63 -12.73 0.28
CA LEU A 85 -6.58 -13.71 -0.82
C LEU A 85 -7.70 -14.77 -0.80
N GLN A 86 -8.79 -14.55 -0.05
CA GLN A 86 -9.94 -15.44 -0.08
C GLN A 86 -10.67 -15.32 -1.42
N ALA A 87 -10.65 -16.40 -2.20
CA ALA A 87 -11.46 -16.52 -3.42
C ALA A 87 -12.87 -17.01 -3.06
N PRO A 88 -13.93 -16.20 -3.29
CA PRO A 88 -15.30 -16.67 -3.12
C PRO A 88 -15.65 -17.68 -4.21
N VAL A 89 -16.23 -18.83 -3.82
CA VAL A 89 -16.86 -19.74 -4.79
C VAL A 89 -18.06 -19.02 -5.37
N HIS A 90 -18.03 -18.72 -6.67
CA HIS A 90 -19.16 -18.13 -7.40
C HIS A 90 -19.43 -18.95 -8.67
N GLN A 91 -20.70 -19.00 -9.07
CA GLN A 91 -21.17 -19.71 -10.26
C GLN A 91 -22.10 -18.80 -11.05
N HIS A 92 -22.01 -18.85 -12.37
CA HIS A 92 -22.93 -18.17 -13.27
C HIS A 92 -23.88 -19.21 -13.87
N ALA A 93 -25.19 -19.02 -13.68
CA ALA A 93 -26.18 -19.79 -14.41
C ALA A 93 -26.48 -19.07 -15.74
N PHE A 94 -26.47 -19.81 -16.85
CA PHE A 94 -26.97 -19.32 -18.12
C PHE A 94 -27.81 -20.40 -18.79
N THR A 95 -28.79 -19.96 -19.58
CA THR A 95 -29.65 -20.81 -20.41
C THR A 95 -29.36 -20.49 -21.87
N VAL A 96 -29.09 -21.51 -22.67
CA VAL A 96 -29.03 -21.37 -24.14
C VAL A 96 -30.43 -21.66 -24.69
N PRO A 97 -31.12 -20.71 -25.34
CA PRO A 97 -32.38 -20.97 -26.02
C PRO A 97 -32.15 -21.94 -27.19
N LEU A 98 -33.05 -22.92 -27.35
CA LEU A 98 -33.13 -23.81 -28.52
C LEU A 98 -33.85 -23.12 -29.68
#